data_AF-A0A318B005-F1
#
_entry.id   AF-A0A318B005-F1
#
_cell.length_a   1.000
_cell.length_b   1.000
_cell.length_c   1.000
_cell.angle_alpha   90.00
_cell.angle_beta   90.00
_cell.angle_gamma   90.00
#
_symmetry.space_group_name_H-M   'P 1'
#
loop_
_entity.id
_entity.type
_entity.pdbx_description
1 polymer ?
#
loop_
_entity_poly.entity_id
_entity_poly.type
_entity_poly.pdbx_seq_one_letter_code
_entity_poly.pdbx_strand_id
1 'polypeptide(L)'
;MTDAQPPRALDAVQAEIGRILKVDFKGEALTQAIRPLADLAADQARNGGDRSDPMREVFARVGDRWSLLLLLILRGGTFRHATLRRLVGVLSWEGAISQRMLTLRLRSLERDGLIGRTITPTVPPRVDYAITPLGEGLLAEVERLMDWVRAHNAAIRAARARFDEAEE
;
A
#
# COMPACT_ATOMS: atom_id res chain seq x y z
N MET A 1 20.32 -13.64 -8.31
CA MET A 1 21.48 -12.77 -8.11
C MET A 1 21.23 -11.54 -8.97
N THR A 2 20.35 -10.67 -8.49
CA THR A 2 19.92 -9.48 -9.22
C THR A 2 20.79 -8.34 -8.73
N ASP A 3 21.52 -7.74 -9.66
CA ASP A 3 22.50 -6.68 -9.44
C ASP A 3 21.75 -5.43 -8.96
N ALA A 4 21.80 -5.14 -7.66
CA ALA A 4 21.25 -3.91 -7.12
C ALA A 4 22.14 -2.76 -7.63
N GLN A 5 21.60 -1.97 -8.57
CA GLN A 5 22.28 -0.78 -9.08
C GLN A 5 22.64 0.13 -7.89
N PRO A 6 23.89 0.55 -7.73
CA PRO A 6 24.28 1.40 -6.60
C PRO A 6 23.50 2.71 -6.62
N PRO A 7 23.21 3.32 -5.44
CA PRO A 7 22.46 4.55 -5.36
C PRO A 7 23.14 5.63 -6.19
N ARG A 8 22.39 6.24 -7.12
CA ARG A 8 22.89 7.36 -7.93
C ARG A 8 23.30 8.50 -6.99
N ALA A 9 24.53 8.99 -7.11
CA ALA A 9 25.03 10.11 -6.35
C ALA A 9 24.08 11.32 -6.47
N LEU A 10 23.88 12.05 -5.36
CA LEU A 10 22.94 13.17 -5.26
C LEU A 10 23.16 14.22 -6.37
N ASP A 11 24.43 14.43 -6.74
CA ASP A 11 24.86 15.35 -7.80
C ASP A 11 24.36 14.92 -9.19
N ALA A 12 24.27 13.61 -9.44
CA ALA A 12 23.74 13.07 -10.70
C ALA A 12 22.22 13.24 -10.79
N VAL A 13 21.51 13.10 -9.67
CA VAL A 13 20.05 13.34 -9.60
C VAL A 13 19.75 14.83 -9.81
N GLN A 14 20.54 15.72 -9.20
CA GLN A 14 20.41 17.17 -9.40
C GLN A 14 20.65 17.59 -10.86
N ALA A 15 21.68 17.06 -11.50
CA ALA A 15 21.99 17.35 -12.90
C ALA A 15 20.86 16.87 -13.85
N GLU A 16 20.25 15.72 -13.58
CA GLU A 16 19.14 15.19 -14.37
C GLU A 16 17.87 16.04 -14.21
N ILE A 17 17.52 16.44 -12.98
CA ILE A 17 16.36 17.30 -12.69
C ILE A 17 16.53 18.69 -13.34
N GLY A 18 17.73 19.26 -13.30
CA GLY A 18 18.06 20.52 -14.00
C GLY A 18 17.87 20.43 -15.51
N ARG A 19 18.25 19.28 -16.09
CA ARG A 19 18.06 19.01 -17.52
C ARG A 19 16.57 18.90 -17.89
N ILE A 20 15.78 18.21 -17.08
CA ILE A 20 14.34 18.00 -17.30
C ILE A 20 13.56 19.31 -17.19
N LEU A 21 13.89 20.14 -16.20
CA LEU A 21 13.18 21.40 -15.94
C LEU A 21 13.71 22.59 -16.76
N LYS A 22 14.83 22.42 -17.47
CA LYS A 22 15.51 23.49 -18.24
C LYS A 22 15.83 24.73 -17.40
N VAL A 23 16.15 24.54 -16.11
CA VAL A 23 16.52 25.63 -15.19
C VAL A 23 17.99 25.46 -14.80
N ASP A 24 18.76 26.54 -14.88
CA ASP A 24 20.15 26.56 -14.46
C ASP A 24 20.23 26.83 -12.95
N PHE A 25 20.67 25.83 -12.23
CA PHE A 25 20.41 25.68 -10.81
C PHE A 25 21.63 26.13 -9.97
N LYS A 26 21.75 27.43 -9.72
CA LYS A 26 22.81 28.02 -8.87
C LYS A 26 22.24 28.60 -7.56
N GLY A 27 22.56 27.99 -6.42
CA GLY A 27 22.36 28.58 -5.09
C GLY A 27 21.81 27.63 -4.02
N GLU A 28 22.17 27.92 -2.76
CA GLU A 28 21.76 27.19 -1.54
C GLU A 28 20.24 26.99 -1.43
N ALA A 29 19.45 27.98 -1.87
CA ALA A 29 17.98 27.95 -1.82
C ALA A 29 17.36 26.83 -2.68
N LEU A 30 17.98 26.51 -3.81
CA LEU A 30 17.52 25.43 -4.66
C LEU A 30 18.00 24.06 -4.16
N THR A 31 19.24 24.00 -3.67
CA THR A 31 19.74 22.84 -2.95
C THR A 31 18.83 22.48 -1.77
N GLN A 32 18.20 23.48 -1.14
CA GLN A 32 17.20 23.31 -0.10
C GLN A 32 15.81 22.96 -0.65
N ALA A 33 15.37 23.55 -1.76
CA ALA A 33 14.07 23.27 -2.39
C ALA A 33 13.97 21.88 -3.03
N ILE A 34 15.06 21.38 -3.62
CA ILE A 34 15.14 20.05 -4.23
C ILE A 34 15.53 18.99 -3.19
N ARG A 35 15.99 19.39 -1.99
CA ARG A 35 16.39 18.47 -0.91
C ARG A 35 15.35 17.39 -0.63
N PRO A 36 14.04 17.67 -0.47
CA PRO A 36 13.05 16.63 -0.23
C PRO A 36 12.92 15.64 -1.38
N LEU A 37 13.10 16.10 -2.62
CA LEU A 37 13.07 15.24 -3.81
C LEU A 37 14.34 14.40 -3.95
N ALA A 38 15.49 14.96 -3.60
CA ALA A 38 16.76 14.25 -3.58
C ALA A 38 16.80 13.19 -2.48
N ASP A 39 16.25 13.52 -1.30
CA ASP A 39 16.11 12.59 -0.17
C ASP A 39 15.14 11.45 -0.51
N LEU A 40 14.02 11.78 -1.16
CA LEU A 40 13.07 10.79 -1.70
C LEU A 40 13.73 9.89 -2.76
N ALA A 41 14.49 10.46 -3.70
CA ALA A 41 15.19 9.69 -4.73
C ALA A 41 16.26 8.76 -4.13
N ALA A 42 16.98 9.24 -3.11
CA ALA A 42 17.95 8.43 -2.38
C ALA A 42 17.26 7.33 -1.56
N ASP A 43 16.10 7.60 -0.98
CA ASP A 43 15.29 6.59 -0.29
C ASP A 43 14.75 5.52 -1.26
N GLN A 44 14.22 5.94 -2.42
CA GLN A 44 13.79 5.06 -3.49
C GLN A 44 14.94 4.26 -4.10
N ALA A 45 16.17 4.77 -4.13
CA ALA A 45 17.32 4.00 -4.58
C ALA A 45 17.77 2.96 -3.53
N ARG A 46 17.60 3.25 -2.23
CA ARG A 46 17.91 2.32 -1.13
C ARG A 46 16.83 1.24 -0.95
N ASN A 47 15.57 1.60 -1.19
CA ASN A 47 14.42 0.76 -0.90
C ASN A 47 13.74 0.24 -2.19
N GLY A 48 13.53 1.10 -3.20
CA GLY A 48 12.73 0.85 -4.41
C GLY A 48 13.40 0.18 -5.62
N GLY A 49 14.60 -0.41 -5.46
CA GLY A 49 15.41 -0.88 -6.59
C GLY A 49 14.98 -2.20 -7.23
N ASP A 50 14.21 -3.04 -6.52
CA ASP A 50 13.75 -4.34 -7.02
C ASP A 50 12.25 -4.31 -7.33
N ARG A 51 11.81 -4.97 -8.41
CA ARG A 51 10.37 -5.23 -8.64
C ARG A 51 9.74 -6.04 -7.50
N SER A 52 10.56 -6.75 -6.72
CA SER A 52 10.19 -7.46 -5.49
C SER A 52 10.38 -6.65 -4.20
N ASP A 53 10.66 -5.35 -4.30
CA ASP A 53 10.80 -4.47 -3.14
C ASP A 53 9.52 -4.53 -2.27
N PRO A 54 9.65 -4.91 -0.99
CA PRO A 54 8.55 -4.96 -0.03
C PRO A 54 7.77 -3.64 0.06
N MET A 55 8.42 -2.48 -0.10
CA MET A 55 7.74 -1.18 -0.04
C MET A 55 6.73 -1.06 -1.19
N ARG A 56 7.14 -1.35 -2.43
CA ARG A 56 6.23 -1.35 -3.59
C ARG A 56 5.11 -2.38 -3.44
N GLU A 57 5.43 -3.60 -2.99
CA GLU A 57 4.42 -4.64 -2.81
C GLU A 57 3.40 -4.27 -1.73
N VAL A 58 3.86 -3.75 -0.57
CA VAL A 58 2.98 -3.27 0.51
C VAL A 58 2.11 -2.11 0.05
N PHE A 59 2.64 -1.12 -0.68
CA PHE A 59 1.81 -0.05 -1.24
C PHE A 59 0.78 -0.58 -2.23
N ALA A 60 1.13 -1.57 -3.06
CA ALA A 60 0.17 -2.24 -3.93
C ALA A 60 -0.90 -3.01 -3.13
N ARG A 61 -0.59 -3.57 -1.94
CA ARG A 61 -1.57 -4.21 -1.04
C ARG A 61 -2.49 -3.20 -0.37
N VAL A 62 -1.92 -2.13 0.17
CA VAL A 62 -2.65 -1.03 0.81
C VAL A 62 -3.58 -0.36 -0.21
N GLY A 63 -3.12 -0.24 -1.46
CA GLY A 63 -3.92 0.26 -2.57
C GLY A 63 -4.91 -0.75 -3.17
N ASP A 64 -4.83 -2.04 -2.83
CA ASP A 64 -5.77 -3.03 -3.34
C ASP A 64 -7.04 -3.10 -2.48
N ARG A 65 -8.17 -3.06 -3.19
CA ARG A 65 -9.52 -3.01 -2.64
C ARG A 65 -9.82 -4.05 -1.55
N TRP A 66 -9.23 -5.23 -1.62
CA TRP A 66 -9.63 -6.37 -0.81
C TRP A 66 -8.70 -6.63 0.37
N SER A 67 -7.40 -6.39 0.21
CA SER A 67 -6.40 -6.70 1.23
C SER A 67 -6.64 -5.97 2.54
N LEU A 68 -6.87 -4.66 2.51
CA LEU A 68 -7.16 -3.90 3.73
C LEU A 68 -8.47 -4.34 4.39
N LEU A 69 -9.52 -4.58 3.61
CA LEU A 69 -10.79 -5.06 4.16
C LEU A 69 -10.64 -6.44 4.82
N LEU A 70 -9.84 -7.34 4.23
CA LEU A 70 -9.55 -8.65 4.83
C LEU A 70 -8.78 -8.51 6.15
N LEU A 71 -7.77 -7.65 6.21
CA LEU A 71 -7.04 -7.38 7.45
C LEU A 71 -7.97 -6.80 8.53
N LEU A 72 -8.80 -5.81 8.18
CA LEU A 72 -9.78 -5.22 9.09
C LEU A 72 -10.77 -6.25 9.63
N ILE A 73 -11.24 -7.18 8.79
CA ILE A 73 -12.10 -8.29 9.24
C ILE A 73 -11.32 -9.21 10.18
N LEU A 74 -10.10 -9.61 9.83
CA LEU A 74 -9.27 -10.55 10.60
C LEU A 74 -8.77 -9.97 11.93
N ARG A 75 -8.71 -8.64 12.07
CA ARG A 75 -8.52 -7.98 13.38
C ARG A 75 -9.65 -8.28 14.36
N GLY A 76 -10.85 -8.56 13.85
CA GLY A 76 -12.00 -8.98 14.66
C GLY A 76 -11.96 -10.45 15.08
N GLY A 77 -11.02 -11.24 14.57
CA GLY A 77 -10.82 -12.63 14.98
C GLY A 77 -10.41 -13.59 13.86
N THR A 78 -10.48 -14.88 14.18
CA THR A 78 -10.02 -15.96 13.31
C THR A 78 -11.17 -16.52 12.48
N PHE A 79 -11.01 -16.57 11.15
CA PHE A 79 -12.11 -16.94 10.24
C PHE A 79 -11.70 -17.95 9.17
N ARG A 80 -12.67 -18.77 8.75
CA ARG A 80 -12.56 -19.66 7.59
C ARG A 80 -12.76 -18.90 6.28
N HIS A 81 -12.24 -19.43 5.18
CA HIS A 81 -12.41 -18.85 3.83
C HIS A 81 -13.88 -18.53 3.49
N ALA A 82 -14.81 -19.46 3.77
CA ALA A 82 -16.23 -19.26 3.48
C ALA A 82 -16.83 -18.11 4.30
N THR A 83 -16.43 -17.96 5.56
CA THR A 83 -16.87 -16.87 6.44
C THR A 83 -16.32 -15.53 5.95
N LEU A 84 -15.02 -15.47 5.62
CA LEU A 84 -14.39 -14.27 5.05
C LEU A 84 -15.10 -13.81 3.78
N ARG A 85 -15.45 -14.73 2.87
CA ARG A 85 -16.19 -14.39 1.65
C ARG A 85 -17.53 -13.73 1.93
N ARG A 86 -18.27 -14.23 2.93
CA ARG A 86 -19.57 -13.67 3.34
C ARG A 86 -19.40 -12.30 3.98
N LEU A 87 -18.45 -12.16 4.92
CA LEU A 87 -18.16 -10.89 5.60
C LEU A 87 -17.75 -9.81 4.60
N VAL A 88 -16.83 -10.13 3.68
CA VAL A 88 -16.43 -9.21 2.61
C VAL A 88 -17.63 -8.81 1.74
N GLY A 89 -18.51 -9.76 1.39
CA GLY A 89 -19.71 -9.47 0.59
C GLY A 89 -20.72 -8.55 1.27
N VAL A 90 -20.78 -8.54 2.61
CA VAL A 90 -21.66 -7.65 3.39
C VAL A 90 -21.03 -6.28 3.60
N LEU A 91 -19.71 -6.22 3.81
CA LEU A 91 -19.00 -4.98 4.16
C LEU A 91 -18.52 -4.18 2.94
N SER A 92 -18.41 -4.80 1.77
CA SER A 92 -17.96 -4.17 0.52
C SER A 92 -19.12 -3.47 -0.21
N TRP A 93 -18.95 -2.19 -0.51
CA TRP A 93 -19.93 -1.38 -1.25
C TRP A 93 -19.98 -1.67 -2.76
N GLU A 94 -18.93 -2.24 -3.37
CA GLU A 94 -18.91 -2.57 -4.81
C GLU A 94 -19.19 -4.08 -5.07
N GLY A 95 -19.87 -4.77 -4.15
CA GLY A 95 -20.35 -6.14 -4.33
C GLY A 95 -19.44 -7.26 -3.79
N ALA A 96 -19.84 -8.51 -4.05
CA ALA A 96 -19.24 -9.72 -3.46
C ALA A 96 -17.94 -10.15 -4.12
N ILE A 97 -16.94 -10.51 -3.31
CA ILE A 97 -15.67 -11.07 -3.79
C ILE A 97 -15.85 -12.49 -4.35
N SER A 98 -15.22 -12.75 -5.50
CA SER A 98 -15.16 -14.09 -6.07
C SER A 98 -14.26 -15.01 -5.24
N GLN A 99 -14.54 -16.32 -5.24
CA GLN A 99 -13.73 -17.29 -4.50
C GLN A 99 -12.27 -17.31 -4.97
N ARG A 100 -12.05 -17.22 -6.29
CA ARG A 100 -10.71 -17.18 -6.88
C ARG A 100 -9.93 -15.95 -6.40
N MET A 101 -10.57 -14.78 -6.40
CA MET A 101 -9.94 -13.54 -5.94
C MET A 101 -9.64 -13.59 -4.44
N LEU A 102 -10.57 -14.10 -3.62
CA LEU A 102 -10.33 -14.25 -2.18
C LEU A 102 -9.13 -15.17 -1.90
N THR A 103 -9.03 -16.30 -2.59
CA THR A 103 -7.88 -17.21 -2.46
C THR A 103 -6.56 -16.51 -2.84
N LEU A 104 -6.56 -15.75 -3.93
CA LEU A 104 -5.37 -15.03 -4.39
C LEU A 104 -4.91 -13.99 -3.35
N ARG A 105 -5.85 -13.25 -2.76
CA ARG A 105 -5.55 -12.22 -1.76
C ARG A 105 -5.08 -12.85 -0.43
N LEU A 106 -5.72 -13.91 0.05
CA LEU A 106 -5.27 -14.60 1.26
C LEU A 106 -3.86 -15.18 1.11
N ARG A 107 -3.56 -15.84 -0.02
CA ARG A 107 -2.19 -16.34 -0.28
C ARG A 107 -1.15 -15.23 -0.34
N SER A 108 -1.54 -14.09 -0.89
CA SER A 108 -0.68 -12.92 -0.97
C SER A 108 -0.38 -12.35 0.41
N LEU A 109 -1.41 -12.11 1.22
CA LEU A 109 -1.26 -11.63 2.60
C LEU A 109 -0.48 -12.61 3.49
N GLU A 110 -0.66 -13.92 3.26
CA GLU A 110 0.08 -14.98 3.95
C GLU A 110 1.57 -14.97 3.56
N ARG A 111 1.87 -14.82 2.26
CA ARG A 111 3.24 -14.68 1.75
C ARG A 111 3.94 -13.46 2.34
N ASP A 112 3.21 -12.35 2.47
CA ASP A 112 3.73 -11.09 3.01
C ASP A 112 3.82 -11.12 4.55
N GLY A 113 3.40 -12.21 5.19
CA GLY A 113 3.45 -12.39 6.65
C GLY A 113 2.41 -11.57 7.42
N LEU A 114 1.44 -10.96 6.74
CA LEU A 114 0.40 -10.12 7.33
C LEU A 114 -0.74 -10.95 7.94
N ILE A 115 -0.94 -12.17 7.44
CA ILE A 115 -1.90 -13.14 8.01
C ILE A 115 -1.23 -14.51 8.18
N GLY A 116 -1.67 -15.26 9.19
CA GLY A 116 -1.33 -16.65 9.40
C GLY A 116 -2.45 -17.58 8.94
N ARG A 117 -2.06 -18.81 8.56
CA ARG A 117 -2.98 -19.88 8.17
C ARG A 117 -2.77 -21.09 9.07
N THR A 118 -3.82 -21.50 9.78
CA THR A 118 -3.78 -22.67 10.67
C THR A 118 -4.64 -23.79 10.08
N ILE A 119 -4.07 -24.99 9.98
CA ILE A 119 -4.79 -26.20 9.59
C ILE A 119 -5.09 -27.01 10.83
N THR A 120 -6.38 -27.22 11.12
CA THR A 120 -6.82 -28.12 12.19
C THR A 120 -7.17 -29.48 11.57
N PRO A 121 -6.59 -30.59 12.06
CA PRO A 121 -6.88 -31.92 11.56
C PRO A 121 -8.28 -32.36 12.02
N THR A 122 -9.27 -32.03 11.20
CA THR A 122 -10.66 -32.51 11.29
C THR A 122 -11.01 -33.30 10.03
N VAL A 123 -12.18 -33.95 9.99
CA VAL A 123 -12.72 -34.55 8.77
C VAL A 123 -13.97 -33.77 8.34
N PRO A 124 -13.93 -32.98 7.26
CA PRO A 124 -12.76 -32.60 6.44
C PRO A 124 -11.82 -31.61 7.18
N PRO A 125 -10.54 -31.45 6.75
CA PRO A 125 -9.60 -30.55 7.39
C PRO A 125 -10.11 -29.10 7.42
N ARG A 126 -10.01 -28.48 8.59
CA ARG A 126 -10.44 -27.09 8.78
C ARG A 126 -9.24 -26.16 8.59
N VAL A 127 -9.46 -25.08 7.85
CA VAL A 127 -8.45 -24.05 7.59
C VAL A 127 -8.99 -22.73 8.09
N ASP A 128 -8.26 -22.11 9.01
CA ASP A 128 -8.57 -20.81 9.58
C ASP A 128 -7.44 -19.81 9.29
N TYR A 129 -7.83 -18.55 9.12
CA TYR A 129 -6.93 -17.42 8.90
C TYR A 129 -7.04 -16.46 10.08
N ALA A 130 -5.91 -15.89 10.49
CA ALA A 130 -5.82 -14.90 11.56
C ALA A 130 -4.82 -13.82 11.15
N ILE A 131 -5.00 -12.59 11.63
CA ILE A 131 -4.01 -11.54 11.45
C ILE A 131 -2.76 -11.83 12.29
N THR A 132 -1.58 -11.45 11.80
CA THR A 132 -0.31 -11.55 12.54
C THR A 132 0.01 -10.22 13.25
N PRO A 133 1.00 -10.20 14.17
CA PRO A 133 1.49 -8.93 14.72
C PRO A 133 1.99 -7.94 13.65
N LEU A 134 2.57 -8.44 12.56
CA LEU A 134 2.97 -7.60 11.43
C LEU A 134 1.76 -6.98 10.72
N GLY A 135 0.71 -7.77 10.51
CA GLY A 135 -0.55 -7.29 9.94
C GLY A 135 -1.24 -6.23 10.81
N GLU A 136 -1.24 -6.41 12.13
CA GLU A 136 -1.75 -5.40 13.07
C GLU A 136 -0.94 -4.10 13.01
N GLY A 137 0.39 -4.19 12.93
CA GLY A 137 1.26 -3.03 12.76
C GLY A 137 0.92 -2.24 11.49
N LEU A 138 0.72 -2.92 10.36
CA LEU A 138 0.30 -2.28 9.13
C LEU A 138 -1.08 -1.60 9.26
N LEU A 139 -2.05 -2.27 9.90
CA LEU A 139 -3.37 -1.68 10.12
C LEU A 139 -3.30 -0.40 10.94
N ALA A 140 -2.44 -0.32 11.96
CA ALA A 140 -2.27 0.90 12.75
C ALA A 140 -1.77 2.09 11.91
N GLU A 141 -0.90 1.85 10.91
CA GLU A 141 -0.46 2.90 9.99
C GLU A 141 -1.61 3.34 9.07
N VAL A 142 -2.37 2.36 8.57
CA VAL A 142 -3.53 2.60 7.71
C VAL A 142 -4.63 3.36 8.44
N GLU A 143 -4.84 3.09 9.73
CA GLU A 143 -5.83 3.82 10.55
C GLU A 143 -5.54 5.32 10.60
N ARG A 144 -4.27 5.70 10.74
CA ARG A 144 -3.87 7.13 10.70
C ARG A 144 -4.17 7.78 9.36
N LEU A 145 -3.94 7.05 8.26
CA LEU A 145 -4.32 7.53 6.93
C LEU A 145 -5.84 7.67 6.80
N MET A 146 -6.60 6.69 7.29
CA MET A 146 -8.06 6.74 7.28
C MET A 146 -8.60 7.92 8.12
N ASP A 147 -7.99 8.20 9.27
CA ASP A 147 -8.34 9.35 10.11
C ASP A 147 -8.08 10.67 9.39
N TRP A 148 -6.92 10.80 8.73
CA TRP A 148 -6.63 11.97 7.92
C TRP A 148 -7.67 12.15 6.80
N VAL A 149 -8.02 11.07 6.09
CA VAL A 149 -9.04 11.10 5.02
C VAL A 149 -10.41 11.50 5.58
N ARG A 150 -10.80 10.99 6.75
CA ARG A 150 -12.04 11.37 7.43
C ARG A 150 -12.06 12.86 7.76
N ALA A 151 -10.98 13.37 8.36
CA ALA A 151 -10.85 14.77 8.74
C ALA A 151 -10.89 15.73 7.54
N HIS A 152 -10.39 15.30 6.37
CA HIS A 152 -10.28 16.12 5.17
C HIS A 152 -11.33 15.79 4.09
N ASN A 153 -12.34 14.98 4.41
CA ASN A 153 -13.31 14.48 3.42
C ASN A 153 -14.03 15.61 2.68
N ALA A 154 -14.45 16.65 3.40
CA ALA A 154 -15.13 17.81 2.83
C ALA A 154 -14.23 18.59 1.87
N ALA A 155 -12.97 18.82 2.26
CA ALA A 155 -11.99 19.51 1.42
C ALA A 155 -11.70 18.73 0.13
N ILE A 156 -11.56 17.41 0.22
CA ILE A 156 -11.36 16.52 -0.94
C ILE A 156 -12.58 16.60 -1.88
N ARG A 157 -13.80 16.54 -1.35
CA ARG A 157 -15.02 16.65 -2.17
C ARG A 157 -15.14 18.00 -2.87
N ALA A 158 -14.86 19.09 -2.15
CA ALA A 158 -14.86 20.43 -2.73
C ALA A 158 -13.79 20.61 -3.81
N ALA A 159 -12.61 20.00 -3.64
CA ALA A 159 -11.57 20.00 -4.67
C ALA A 159 -12.02 19.24 -5.94
N ARG A 160 -12.70 18.10 -5.80
CA ARG A 160 -13.25 17.33 -6.94
C ARG A 160 -14.34 18.11 -7.68
N ALA A 161 -15.31 18.65 -6.96
CA ALA A 161 -16.39 19.44 -7.57
C ALA A 161 -15.85 20.61 -8.41
N ARG A 162 -14.89 21.38 -7.87
CA ARG A 162 -14.24 22.48 -8.61
C ARG A 162 -13.49 22.04 -9.87
N PHE A 163 -12.92 20.83 -9.86
CA PHE A 163 -12.24 20.28 -11.02
C PHE A 163 -13.27 19.86 -12.08
N ASP A 164 -14.30 19.12 -11.67
CA ASP A 164 -15.36 18.65 -12.57
C ASP A 164 -16.12 19.84 -13.21
N GLU A 165 -16.36 20.93 -12.47
CA GLU A 165 -16.96 22.18 -12.97
C GLU A 165 -16.06 22.97 -13.93
N ALA A 166 -14.74 22.78 -13.90
CA ALA A 166 -13.80 23.48 -14.77
C ALA A 166 -13.56 22.76 -16.11
N GLU A 167 -13.94 21.47 -16.18
CA GLU A 167 -13.84 20.62 -17.38
C GLU A 167 -15.17 20.56 -18.18
N GLU A 168 -16.27 21.10 -17.63
CA GLU A 168 -17.53 21.38 -18.34
C GLU A 168 -17.54 22.78 -18.99
#